data_AF-A0A524ADL9-F1
#
_entry.id   AF-A0A524ADL9-F1
#
_cell.length_a   1.000
_cell.length_b   1.000
_cell.length_c   1.000
_cell.angle_alpha   90.00
_cell.angle_beta   90.00
_cell.angle_gamma   90.00
#
_symmetry.space_group_name_H-M   'P 1'
#
loop_
_entity.id
_entity.type
_entity.pdbx_description
1 polymer ?
#
loop_
_entity_poly.entity_id
_entity_poly.type
_entity_poly.pdbx_seq_one_letter_code
_entity_poly.pdbx_strand_id
1 'polypeptide(L)'
;MLRVGWRALGVVAIVGLLVGLLACDLSLRSVDVRPVAAATSLPTVAASPTPALELGTVDTPTVQPLPTSKSEEEVFDVAEALIIEVYERVSPSVVHITSRVIAMDFFGTAFPREGTGSGFVIDKQGHIVTNNHVVENAETIEVTLLDKTIAKAEIVGVDPFNDLAVLRVDVDPSKLHPVDLSFDGVLKVGQRAIAIGNPFGLDWTLTSGVVSS
;
A
#
# COMPACT_ATOMS: atom_id res chain seq x y z
N MET A 1 -16.87 -30.29 62.45
CA MET A 1 -18.14 -29.55 62.25
C MET A 1 -17.82 -28.21 61.62
N LEU A 2 -18.11 -28.00 60.34
CA LEU A 2 -18.63 -26.73 59.78
C LEU A 2 -19.08 -27.03 58.33
N ARG A 3 -20.32 -26.68 58.03
CA ARG A 3 -21.09 -27.09 56.85
C ARG A 3 -20.74 -26.24 55.62
N VAL A 4 -20.45 -26.92 54.50
CA VAL A 4 -20.26 -26.34 53.16
C VAL A 4 -21.61 -25.87 52.61
N GLY A 5 -21.69 -24.60 52.20
CA GLY A 5 -22.92 -23.94 51.78
C GLY A 5 -23.31 -24.22 50.32
N TRP A 6 -24.38 -24.99 50.13
CA TRP A 6 -25.06 -25.27 48.85
C TRP A 6 -25.87 -24.11 48.23
N ARG A 7 -25.50 -22.85 48.48
CA ARG A 7 -26.32 -21.69 48.04
C ARG A 7 -25.85 -21.00 46.75
N ALA A 8 -24.70 -21.38 46.19
CA ALA A 8 -24.13 -20.68 45.02
C ALA A 8 -24.59 -21.23 43.66
N LEU A 9 -25.08 -22.47 43.58
CA LEU A 9 -25.50 -23.06 42.28
C LEU A 9 -26.83 -22.50 41.73
N GLY A 10 -27.69 -21.94 42.58
CA GLY A 10 -29.01 -21.44 42.15
C GLY A 10 -29.01 -20.06 41.47
N VAL A 11 -27.96 -19.26 41.67
CA VAL A 11 -27.90 -17.87 41.13
C VAL A 11 -27.34 -17.85 39.71
N VAL A 12 -26.47 -18.79 39.35
CA VAL A 12 -25.85 -18.87 38.02
C VAL A 12 -26.87 -19.30 36.95
N ALA A 13 -27.87 -20.11 37.29
CA ALA A 13 -28.88 -20.57 36.35
C ALA A 13 -29.96 -19.52 35.98
N ILE A 14 -30.20 -18.52 36.83
CA ILE A 14 -31.26 -17.52 36.61
C ILE A 14 -30.75 -16.31 35.81
N VAL A 15 -29.46 -15.97 35.93
CA VAL A 15 -28.86 -14.87 35.14
C VAL A 15 -28.62 -15.30 33.69
N GLY A 16 -28.35 -16.59 33.44
CA GLY A 16 -28.19 -17.13 32.09
C GLY A 16 -29.48 -17.16 31.25
N LEU A 17 -30.66 -17.14 31.87
CA LEU A 17 -31.95 -17.20 31.17
C LEU A 17 -32.52 -15.81 30.81
N LEU A 18 -32.03 -14.73 31.42
CA LEU A 18 -32.52 -13.36 31.21
C LEU A 18 -31.78 -12.57 30.12
N VAL A 19 -30.61 -13.03 29.67
CA VAL A 19 -29.88 -12.38 28.55
C VAL A 19 -30.30 -12.95 27.19
N GLY A 20 -30.98 -14.11 27.16
CA GLY A 20 -31.43 -14.77 25.93
C GLY A 20 -32.71 -14.21 25.28
N LEU A 21 -33.31 -13.16 25.85
CA LEU A 21 -34.63 -12.66 25.40
C LEU A 21 -34.68 -11.15 25.13
N LEU A 22 -33.54 -10.44 25.13
CA LEU A 22 -33.50 -8.99 25.00
C LEU A 22 -32.50 -8.48 23.95
N ALA A 23 -32.65 -8.94 22.70
CA ALA A 23 -32.24 -8.21 21.49
C ALA A 23 -32.75 -8.91 20.21
N CYS A 24 -34.04 -9.29 20.21
CA CYS A 24 -34.76 -9.56 18.97
C CYS A 24 -35.39 -8.23 18.52
N ASP A 25 -34.65 -7.41 17.79
CA ASP A 25 -35.25 -6.44 16.86
C ASP A 25 -34.21 -5.94 15.85
N LEU A 26 -33.82 -6.83 14.93
CA LEU A 26 -33.15 -6.40 13.71
C LEU A 26 -34.14 -6.52 12.56
N SER A 27 -34.78 -5.39 12.29
CA SER A 27 -35.61 -5.10 11.13
C SER A 27 -34.95 -5.60 9.84
N LEU A 28 -35.43 -6.74 9.34
CA LEU A 28 -35.23 -7.15 7.96
C LEU A 28 -36.05 -6.20 7.08
N ARG A 29 -35.40 -5.16 6.54
CA ARG A 29 -35.96 -4.42 5.41
C ARG A 29 -35.99 -5.35 4.21
N SER A 30 -37.17 -5.88 3.92
CA SER A 30 -37.51 -6.48 2.65
C SER A 30 -37.29 -5.46 1.53
N VAL A 31 -36.35 -5.73 0.63
CA VAL A 31 -36.26 -5.03 -0.65
C VAL A 31 -37.43 -5.51 -1.49
N ASP A 32 -38.41 -4.63 -1.72
CA ASP A 32 -39.51 -4.86 -2.66
C ASP A 32 -38.95 -5.03 -4.08
N VAL A 33 -38.80 -6.28 -4.52
CA VAL A 33 -38.60 -6.59 -5.93
C VAL A 33 -39.97 -6.48 -6.61
N ARG A 34 -40.25 -5.31 -7.17
CA ARG A 34 -41.42 -5.11 -8.03
C ARG A 34 -41.30 -6.01 -9.27
N PRO A 35 -42.34 -6.79 -9.62
CA PRO A 35 -42.36 -7.48 -10.89
C PRO A 35 -42.53 -6.44 -12.01
N VAL A 36 -41.57 -6.37 -12.92
CA VAL A 36 -41.74 -5.65 -14.18
C VAL A 36 -42.71 -6.45 -15.04
N ALA A 37 -43.95 -5.98 -15.08
CA ALA A 37 -45.01 -6.51 -15.91
C ALA A 37 -44.62 -6.45 -17.39
N ALA A 38 -45.07 -7.48 -18.10
CA ALA A 38 -44.80 -7.80 -19.47
C ALA A 38 -45.35 -6.78 -20.50
N ALA A 39 -44.69 -6.80 -21.65
CA ALA A 39 -45.22 -6.59 -23.00
C ALA A 39 -45.90 -5.25 -23.28
N THR A 40 -45.18 -4.38 -24.00
CA THR A 40 -45.80 -3.40 -24.89
C THR A 40 -45.08 -3.49 -26.24
N SER A 41 -45.88 -3.66 -27.28
CA SER A 41 -45.54 -3.94 -28.67
C SER A 41 -44.50 -2.98 -29.27
N LEU A 42 -43.52 -3.55 -29.98
CA LEU A 42 -42.61 -2.83 -30.86
C LEU A 42 -43.41 -2.06 -31.93
N PRO A 43 -43.14 -0.76 -32.17
CA PRO A 43 -43.63 -0.12 -33.38
C PRO A 43 -42.90 -0.70 -34.59
N THR A 44 -43.66 -1.23 -35.55
CA THR A 44 -43.17 -1.56 -36.88
C THR A 44 -42.70 -0.26 -37.56
N VAL A 45 -41.39 -0.03 -37.59
CA VAL A 45 -40.79 1.00 -38.43
C VAL A 45 -40.88 0.52 -39.87
N ALA A 46 -41.65 1.26 -40.68
CA ALA A 46 -41.70 1.06 -42.12
C ALA A 46 -40.31 1.27 -42.72
N ALA A 47 -39.83 0.28 -43.49
CA ALA A 47 -38.58 0.40 -44.24
C ALA A 47 -38.72 1.52 -45.28
N SER A 48 -38.01 2.63 -45.07
CA SER A 48 -37.77 3.62 -46.11
C SER A 48 -36.71 3.07 -47.06
N PRO A 49 -36.82 3.22 -48.39
CA PRO A 49 -35.77 2.79 -49.30
C PRO A 49 -34.52 3.65 -49.05
N THR A 50 -33.45 2.99 -48.63
CA THR A 50 -32.11 3.59 -48.49
C THR A 50 -31.68 4.19 -49.84
N PRO A 51 -31.28 5.47 -49.90
CA PRO A 51 -30.64 6.02 -51.08
C PRO A 51 -29.36 5.24 -51.36
N ALA A 52 -29.20 4.73 -52.57
CA ALA A 52 -27.95 4.11 -53.01
C ALA A 52 -26.86 5.19 -53.01
N LEU A 53 -25.95 5.13 -52.03
CA LEU A 53 -24.72 5.92 -52.04
C LEU A 53 -23.83 5.37 -53.16
N GLU A 54 -23.58 6.20 -54.18
CA GLU A 54 -22.58 5.91 -55.20
C GLU A 54 -21.22 5.70 -54.55
N LEU A 55 -20.57 4.60 -54.90
CA LEU A 55 -19.25 4.22 -54.43
C LEU A 55 -18.21 5.14 -55.08
N GLY A 56 -18.02 6.32 -54.51
CA GLY A 56 -16.86 7.15 -54.81
C GLY A 56 -15.61 6.34 -54.51
N THR A 57 -14.72 6.20 -55.49
CA THR A 57 -13.41 5.58 -55.32
C THR A 57 -12.64 6.43 -54.31
N VAL A 58 -12.60 5.99 -53.05
CA VAL A 58 -11.71 6.55 -52.05
C VAL A 58 -10.31 6.15 -52.49
N ASP A 59 -9.57 7.12 -53.03
CA ASP A 59 -8.13 7.00 -53.20
C ASP A 59 -7.55 6.56 -51.86
N THR A 60 -6.97 5.36 -51.83
CA THR A 60 -6.23 4.86 -50.67
C THR A 60 -5.23 5.93 -50.28
N PRO A 61 -5.32 6.55 -49.08
CA PRO A 61 -4.27 7.45 -48.64
C PRO A 61 -2.98 6.64 -48.64
N THR A 62 -2.02 7.08 -49.43
CA THR A 62 -0.66 6.53 -49.38
C THR A 62 -0.20 6.71 -47.95
N VAL A 63 -0.18 5.62 -47.18
CA VAL A 63 0.41 5.58 -45.85
C VAL A 63 1.88 5.90 -46.05
N GLN A 64 2.25 7.16 -45.83
CA GLN A 64 3.65 7.52 -45.70
C GLN A 64 4.17 6.70 -44.52
N PRO A 65 5.24 5.89 -44.68
CA PRO A 65 5.83 5.22 -43.55
C PRO A 65 6.18 6.29 -42.51
N LEU A 66 5.68 6.08 -41.29
CA LEU A 66 6.03 6.91 -40.13
C LEU A 66 7.57 7.02 -40.10
N PRO A 67 8.15 8.22 -39.88
CA PRO A 67 9.60 8.34 -39.73
C PRO A 67 10.06 7.29 -38.73
N THR A 68 10.99 6.43 -39.16
CA THR A 68 11.57 5.36 -38.35
C THR A 68 12.29 5.99 -37.17
N SER A 69 11.55 6.23 -36.10
CA SER A 69 12.08 6.43 -34.76
C SER A 69 12.89 5.19 -34.42
N LYS A 70 14.10 5.40 -33.89
CA LYS A 70 15.04 4.45 -33.27
C LYS A 70 14.59 2.99 -33.22
N SER A 71 15.46 2.06 -33.64
CA SER A 71 15.20 0.62 -33.57
C SER A 71 14.69 0.24 -32.17
N GLU A 72 13.70 -0.66 -32.12
CA GLU A 72 13.03 -1.05 -30.87
C GLU A 72 14.03 -1.54 -29.79
N GLU A 73 15.15 -2.14 -30.21
CA GLU A 73 16.28 -2.53 -29.35
C GLU A 73 16.95 -1.32 -28.67
N GLU A 74 17.22 -0.23 -29.40
CA GLU A 74 17.83 0.97 -28.82
C GLU A 74 16.90 1.67 -27.79
N VAL A 75 15.59 1.56 -27.96
CA VAL A 75 14.60 2.13 -27.04
C VAL A 75 14.51 1.32 -25.76
N PHE A 76 14.58 -0.01 -25.86
CA PHE A 76 14.59 -0.93 -24.73
C PHE A 76 15.84 -0.71 -23.86
N ASP A 77 17.01 -0.61 -24.49
CA ASP A 77 18.29 -0.38 -23.81
C ASP A 77 18.31 0.93 -23.01
N VAL A 78 17.74 2.02 -23.57
CA VAL A 78 17.68 3.30 -22.87
C VAL A 78 16.74 3.25 -21.65
N ALA A 79 15.62 2.54 -21.77
CA ALA A 79 14.65 2.43 -20.68
C ALA A 79 15.18 1.60 -19.50
N GLU A 80 15.95 0.55 -19.78
CA GLU A 80 16.63 -0.26 -18.76
C GLU A 80 17.80 0.49 -18.12
N ALA A 81 18.62 1.17 -18.93
CA ALA A 81 19.74 1.98 -18.44
C ALA A 81 19.26 3.04 -17.42
N LEU A 82 18.11 3.66 -17.66
CA LEU A 82 17.54 4.64 -16.75
C LEU A 82 17.08 4.02 -15.41
N ILE A 83 16.55 2.80 -15.43
CA ILE A 83 16.18 2.09 -14.19
C ILE A 83 17.42 1.78 -13.37
N ILE A 84 18.48 1.28 -14.02
CA ILE A 84 19.76 0.97 -13.38
C ILE A 84 20.34 2.24 -12.75
N GLU A 85 20.36 3.34 -13.50
CA GLU A 85 20.89 4.62 -13.02
C GLU A 85 20.12 5.15 -11.80
N VAL A 86 18.78 5.06 -11.81
CA VAL A 86 17.94 5.45 -10.66
C VAL A 86 18.21 4.55 -9.47
N TYR A 87 18.33 3.23 -9.67
CA TYR A 87 18.61 2.29 -8.61
C TYR A 87 19.98 2.56 -7.96
N GLU A 88 21.04 2.71 -8.75
CA GLU A 88 22.39 2.98 -8.24
C GLU A 88 22.46 4.30 -7.46
N ARG A 89 21.73 5.31 -7.92
CA ARG A 89 21.67 6.61 -7.24
C ARG A 89 20.89 6.57 -5.93
N VAL A 90 19.75 5.89 -5.91
CA VAL A 90 18.77 6.01 -4.80
C VAL A 90 18.92 4.89 -3.76
N SER A 91 19.34 3.68 -4.15
CA SER A 91 19.47 2.55 -3.22
C SER A 91 20.33 2.83 -1.98
N PRO A 92 21.43 3.62 -2.01
CA PRO A 92 22.17 3.96 -0.81
C PRO A 92 21.39 4.79 0.21
N SER A 93 20.33 5.47 -0.24
CA SER A 93 19.47 6.30 0.61
C SER A 93 18.41 5.50 1.35
N VAL A 94 18.13 4.27 0.89
CA VAL A 94 17.09 3.41 1.44
C VAL A 94 17.68 2.55 2.57
N VAL A 95 16.97 2.45 3.67
CA VAL A 95 17.37 1.71 4.87
C VAL A 95 16.38 0.62 5.21
N HIS A 96 16.86 -0.40 5.92
CA HIS A 96 16.02 -1.42 6.55
C HIS A 96 15.69 -1.01 7.99
N ILE A 97 14.45 -1.24 8.42
CA ILE A 97 13.98 -0.87 9.76
C ILE A 97 13.45 -2.12 10.46
N THR A 98 13.95 -2.36 11.67
CA THR A 98 13.49 -3.42 12.55
C THR A 98 12.91 -2.79 13.81
N SER A 99 11.64 -3.07 14.09
CA SER A 99 10.96 -2.67 15.32
C SER A 99 10.77 -3.88 16.22
N ARG A 100 11.03 -3.77 17.53
CA ARG A 100 10.69 -4.83 18.49
C ARG A 100 9.66 -4.34 19.49
N VAL A 101 8.63 -5.16 19.70
CA VAL A 101 7.57 -4.98 20.70
C VAL A 101 7.64 -6.15 21.67
N ILE A 102 7.55 -5.91 22.98
CA ILE A 102 7.38 -7.01 23.94
C ILE A 102 5.88 -7.33 24.02
N ALA A 103 5.52 -8.55 23.67
CA ALA A 103 4.17 -9.08 23.81
C ALA A 103 4.11 -10.04 25.01
N MET A 104 2.92 -10.19 25.60
CA MET A 104 2.66 -11.17 26.66
C MET A 104 1.86 -12.35 26.10
N ASP A 105 2.27 -13.57 26.42
CA ASP A 105 1.49 -14.77 26.09
C ASP A 105 0.34 -15.00 27.09
N PHE A 106 -0.48 -16.03 26.84
CA PHE A 106 -1.61 -16.41 27.71
C PHE A 106 -1.18 -16.79 29.14
N PHE A 107 0.09 -17.14 29.34
CA PHE A 107 0.66 -17.49 30.64
C PHE A 107 1.37 -16.30 31.32
N GLY A 108 1.36 -15.12 30.71
CA GLY A 108 2.00 -13.90 31.22
C GLY A 108 3.51 -13.81 30.96
N THR A 109 4.05 -14.64 30.07
CA THR A 109 5.47 -14.60 29.67
C THR A 109 5.68 -13.52 28.62
N ALA A 110 6.64 -12.63 28.85
CA ALA A 110 7.09 -11.64 27.88
C ALA A 110 7.91 -12.31 26.75
N PHE A 111 7.53 -12.08 25.49
CA PHE A 111 8.30 -12.51 24.32
C PHE A 111 8.45 -11.35 23.32
N PRO A 112 9.61 -11.21 22.66
CA PRO A 112 9.80 -10.19 21.64
C PRO A 112 9.06 -10.58 20.36
N ARG A 113 8.31 -9.63 19.81
CA ARG A 113 7.73 -9.69 18.47
C ARG A 113 8.43 -8.63 17.61
N GLU A 114 8.91 -9.04 16.45
CA GLU A 114 9.59 -8.15 15.52
C GLU A 114 8.63 -7.70 14.40
N GLY A 115 8.72 -6.43 14.06
CA GLY A 115 8.16 -5.81 12.86
C GLY A 115 9.31 -5.37 11.96
N THR A 116 9.06 -5.36 10.66
CA THR A 116 10.07 -5.02 9.66
C THR A 116 9.50 -4.06 8.61
N GLY A 117 10.33 -3.17 8.13
CA GLY A 117 9.97 -2.20 7.10
C GLY A 117 11.17 -1.61 6.40
N SER A 118 10.90 -0.57 5.63
CA SER A 118 11.92 0.23 4.95
C SER A 118 11.72 1.70 5.30
N GLY A 119 12.77 2.48 5.08
CA GLY A 119 12.70 3.93 5.11
C GLY A 119 13.74 4.53 4.19
N PHE A 120 13.84 5.85 4.17
CA PHE A 120 14.90 6.52 3.44
C PHE A 120 15.43 7.73 4.21
N VAL A 121 16.71 7.98 4.05
CA VAL A 121 17.42 9.11 4.65
C VAL A 121 17.06 10.40 3.92
N ILE A 122 16.72 11.45 4.66
CA ILE A 122 16.35 12.77 4.09
C ILE A 122 17.40 13.86 4.32
N ASP A 123 18.35 13.65 5.23
CA ASP A 123 19.43 14.60 5.47
C ASP A 123 20.68 13.98 6.12
N LYS A 124 21.73 14.79 6.27
CA LYS A 124 23.00 14.42 6.90
C LYS A 124 22.96 14.50 8.43
N GLN A 125 21.83 14.90 9.03
CA GLN A 125 21.63 14.92 10.48
C GLN A 125 21.07 13.58 10.99
N GLY A 126 20.78 12.64 10.08
CA GLY A 126 20.33 11.30 10.43
C GLY A 126 18.81 11.15 10.46
N HIS A 127 18.07 12.06 9.85
CA HIS A 127 16.61 11.91 9.76
C HIS A 127 16.23 10.89 8.68
N ILE A 128 15.31 10.00 9.04
CA ILE A 128 14.79 8.93 8.18
C ILE A 128 13.26 9.00 8.18
N VAL A 129 12.67 8.92 7.00
CA VAL A 129 11.21 8.82 6.82
C VAL A 129 10.82 7.36 6.62
N THR A 130 9.75 6.96 7.29
CA THR A 130 9.14 5.62 7.17
C THR A 130 7.63 5.70 7.40
N ASN A 131 6.95 4.57 7.33
CA ASN A 131 5.55 4.46 7.68
C ASN A 131 5.36 4.43 9.21
N ASN A 132 4.29 5.03 9.71
CA ASN A 132 3.96 4.99 11.14
C ASN A 132 3.72 3.56 11.61
N HIS A 133 3.00 2.74 10.85
CA HIS A 133 2.70 1.36 11.22
C HIS A 133 3.94 0.46 11.38
N VAL A 134 5.09 0.85 10.80
CA VAL A 134 6.36 0.12 10.94
C VAL A 134 6.96 0.31 12.34
N VAL A 135 6.69 1.45 12.97
CA VAL A 135 7.30 1.85 14.25
C VAL A 135 6.29 1.93 15.39
N GLU A 136 5.01 1.71 15.10
CA GLU A 136 3.93 1.80 16.07
C GLU A 136 4.11 0.79 17.21
N ASN A 137 3.98 1.26 18.46
CA ASN A 137 4.15 0.46 19.68
C ASN A 137 5.54 -0.20 19.84
N ALA A 138 6.53 0.18 19.02
CA ALA A 138 7.89 -0.34 19.12
C ALA A 138 8.55 0.15 20.42
N GLU A 139 9.10 -0.78 21.19
CA GLU A 139 9.94 -0.43 22.34
C GLU A 139 11.36 -0.08 21.92
N THR A 140 11.85 -0.75 20.88
CA THR A 140 13.16 -0.50 20.29
C THR A 140 13.06 -0.50 18.77
N ILE A 141 13.78 0.42 18.15
CA ILE A 141 13.86 0.57 16.69
C ILE A 141 15.34 0.54 16.32
N GLU A 142 15.69 -0.33 15.38
CA GLU A 142 17.01 -0.44 14.79
C GLU A 142 16.91 -0.15 13.30
N VAL A 143 17.86 0.63 12.79
CA VAL A 143 18.00 0.96 11.37
C VAL A 143 19.29 0.33 10.86
N THR A 144 19.19 -0.38 9.75
CA THR A 144 20.35 -0.95 9.05
C THR A 144 20.58 -0.19 7.74
N LEU A 145 21.76 0.41 7.63
CA LEU A 145 22.20 1.19 6.46
C LEU A 145 22.73 0.27 5.34
N LEU A 146 23.02 0.84 4.17
CA LEU A 146 23.59 0.13 3.02
C LEU A 146 24.86 -0.65 3.38
N ASP A 147 25.76 -0.03 4.15
CA ASP A 147 27.02 -0.62 4.60
C ASP A 147 26.86 -1.68 5.71
N LYS A 148 25.62 -2.08 6.00
CA LYS A 148 25.21 -2.98 7.09
C LYS A 148 25.50 -2.43 8.50
N THR A 149 25.80 -1.14 8.64
CA THR A 149 25.82 -0.47 9.94
C THR A 149 24.42 -0.52 10.55
N ILE A 150 24.34 -1.01 11.79
CA ILE A 150 23.11 -1.03 12.58
C ILE A 150 23.19 0.11 13.59
N ALA A 151 22.16 0.95 13.64
CA ALA A 151 22.03 2.06 14.57
C ALA A 151 20.69 2.01 15.28
N LYS A 152 20.66 2.36 16.57
CA LYS A 152 19.39 2.60 17.27
C LYS A 152 18.79 3.90 16.77
N ALA A 153 17.48 3.89 16.56
CA ALA A 153 16.74 5.06 16.13
C ALA A 153 15.78 5.55 17.22
N GLU A 154 15.63 6.87 17.28
CA GLU A 154 14.65 7.54 18.12
C GLU A 154 13.54 8.11 17.25
N ILE A 155 12.30 8.08 17.74
CA ILE A 155 11.17 8.72 17.07
C ILE A 155 11.27 10.23 17.29
N VAL A 156 11.35 10.99 16.20
CA VAL A 156 11.30 12.47 16.21
C VAL A 156 9.86 12.95 16.17
N GLY A 157 9.03 12.30 15.36
CA GLY A 157 7.62 12.63 15.23
C GLY A 157 6.85 11.57 14.44
N VAL A 158 5.55 11.52 14.66
CA VAL A 158 4.62 10.61 13.97
C VAL A 158 3.38 11.36 13.53
N ASP A 159 2.83 10.94 12.41
CA ASP A 159 1.52 11.33 11.91
C ASP A 159 0.70 10.06 11.58
N PRO A 160 -0.12 9.58 12.53
CA PRO A 160 -0.92 8.39 12.34
C PRO A 160 -1.99 8.52 11.25
N PHE A 161 -2.44 9.75 10.92
CA PHE A 161 -3.50 9.94 9.93
C PHE A 161 -3.00 9.73 8.50
N ASN A 162 -1.74 10.09 8.24
CA ASN A 162 -1.08 9.92 6.95
C ASN A 162 -0.14 8.70 6.92
N ASP A 163 -0.11 7.90 7.99
CA ASP A 163 0.80 6.76 8.17
C ASP A 163 2.28 7.13 7.97
N LEU A 164 2.73 8.24 8.55
CA LEU A 164 4.12 8.72 8.44
C LEU A 164 4.82 8.77 9.80
N ALA A 165 6.11 8.47 9.79
CA ALA A 165 6.99 8.67 10.94
C ALA A 165 8.36 9.19 10.50
N VAL A 166 8.94 10.04 11.34
CA VAL A 166 10.32 10.52 11.21
C VAL A 166 11.13 9.96 12.36
N LEU A 167 12.21 9.28 12.02
CA LEU A 167 13.19 8.74 12.94
C LEU A 167 14.48 9.56 12.88
N ARG A 168 15.29 9.48 13.94
CA ARG A 168 16.67 10.00 13.97
C ARG A 168 17.62 8.91 14.39
N VAL A 169 18.73 8.78 13.66
CA VAL A 169 19.88 7.93 14.03
C VAL A 169 21.11 8.79 14.28
N ASP A 170 21.93 8.38 15.24
CA ASP A 170 23.24 9.00 15.52
C ASP A 170 24.34 8.14 14.89
N VAL A 171 24.75 8.51 13.68
CA VAL A 171 25.81 7.84 12.90
C VAL A 171 26.67 8.87 12.19
N ASP A 172 27.85 8.45 11.73
CA ASP A 172 28.74 9.31 10.94
C ASP A 172 28.01 9.82 9.67
N PRO A 173 27.97 11.15 9.42
CA PRO A 173 27.31 11.74 8.25
C PRO A 173 27.84 11.25 6.89
N SER A 174 29.05 10.67 6.84
CA SER A 174 29.60 10.03 5.63
C SER A 174 28.86 8.76 5.24
N LYS A 175 28.18 8.08 6.17
CA LYS A 175 27.37 6.88 5.93
C LYS A 175 25.96 7.17 5.44
N LEU A 176 25.50 8.40 5.63
CA LEU A 176 24.15 8.84 5.27
C LEU A 176 24.13 9.27 3.81
N HIS A 177 23.17 8.79 3.02
CA HIS A 177 22.95 9.23 1.64
C HIS A 177 21.54 9.81 1.55
N PRO A 178 21.36 11.13 1.67
CA PRO A 178 20.04 11.73 1.55
C PRO A 178 19.49 11.57 0.14
N VAL A 179 18.21 11.22 0.03
CA VAL A 179 17.51 11.23 -1.26
C VAL A 179 17.16 12.67 -1.66
N ASP A 180 17.33 13.00 -2.94
CA ASP A 180 16.88 14.27 -3.49
C ASP A 180 15.34 14.26 -3.64
N LEU A 181 14.66 15.08 -2.84
CA LEU A 181 13.22 15.26 -2.91
C LEU A 181 12.88 16.50 -3.74
N SER A 182 11.99 16.35 -4.72
CA SER A 182 11.43 17.46 -5.50
C SER A 182 9.92 17.51 -5.32
N PHE A 183 9.42 18.70 -4.97
CA PHE A 183 7.99 18.94 -4.74
C PHE A 183 7.32 19.76 -5.86
N ASP A 184 8.08 20.15 -6.88
CA ASP A 184 7.66 21.13 -7.89
C ASP A 184 6.95 20.49 -9.10
N GLY A 185 6.69 19.18 -9.06
CA GLY A 185 6.14 18.41 -10.18
C GLY A 185 4.68 18.04 -10.00
N VAL A 186 3.87 18.25 -11.05
CA VAL A 186 2.54 17.62 -11.16
C VAL A 186 2.74 16.20 -11.70
N LEU A 187 2.43 15.19 -10.88
CA LEU A 187 2.44 13.79 -11.31
C LEU A 187 1.36 13.55 -12.37
N LYS A 188 1.68 12.76 -13.39
CA LYS A 188 0.75 12.42 -14.48
C LYS A 188 0.41 10.94 -14.46
N VAL A 189 -0.86 10.60 -14.70
CA VAL A 189 -1.26 9.21 -14.95
C VAL A 189 -0.48 8.65 -16.15
N GLY A 190 0.05 7.44 -15.99
CA GLY A 190 0.93 6.77 -16.95
C GLY A 190 2.42 7.10 -16.78
N GLN A 191 2.80 8.04 -15.90
CA GLN A 191 4.20 8.30 -15.58
C GLN A 191 4.81 7.07 -14.89
N ARG A 192 6.04 6.70 -15.26
CA ARG A 192 6.76 5.58 -14.64
C ARG A 192 7.03 5.86 -13.16
N ALA A 193 6.80 4.87 -12.32
CA ALA A 193 7.09 4.87 -10.89
C ALA A 193 8.02 3.71 -10.55
N ILE A 194 9.02 3.97 -9.71
CA ILE A 194 9.99 2.97 -9.24
C ILE A 194 9.92 2.96 -7.72
N ALA A 195 9.70 1.79 -7.13
CA ALA A 195 9.73 1.59 -5.69
C ALA A 195 10.93 0.75 -5.32
N ILE A 196 11.76 1.29 -4.42
CA ILE A 196 12.96 0.65 -3.89
C ILE A 196 12.77 0.46 -2.38
N GLY A 197 13.00 -0.75 -1.89
CA GLY A 197 12.82 -1.07 -0.47
C GLY A 197 13.72 -2.20 -0.01
N ASN A 198 13.96 -2.29 1.30
CA ASN A 198 14.67 -3.38 1.94
C ASN A 198 13.90 -3.88 3.17
N PRO A 199 12.72 -4.50 3.01
CA PRO A 199 11.93 -4.96 4.15
C PRO A 199 12.43 -6.28 4.75
N PHE A 200 13.44 -6.95 4.17
CA PHE A 200 13.92 -8.26 4.65
C PHE A 200 15.38 -8.25 5.15
N GLY A 201 16.09 -7.14 5.03
CA GLY A 201 17.48 -7.00 5.48
C GLY A 201 18.53 -7.73 4.62
N LEU A 202 18.11 -8.47 3.60
CA LEU A 202 18.96 -9.23 2.69
C LEU A 202 19.58 -8.30 1.64
N ASP A 203 18.81 -8.03 0.58
CA ASP A 203 19.13 -7.19 -0.56
C ASP A 203 17.98 -6.20 -0.81
N TRP A 204 18.31 -5.06 -1.41
CA TRP A 204 17.32 -4.08 -1.82
C TRP A 204 16.52 -4.63 -3.00
N THR A 205 15.21 -4.50 -2.89
CA THR A 205 14.25 -4.86 -3.92
C THR A 205 13.89 -3.63 -4.72
N LEU A 206 13.76 -3.80 -6.04
CA LEU A 206 13.23 -2.78 -6.94
C LEU A 206 11.99 -3.33 -7.64
N THR A 207 10.94 -2.52 -7.68
CA THR A 207 9.74 -2.77 -8.47
C THR A 207 9.45 -1.55 -9.34
N SER A 208 8.93 -1.78 -10.54
CA SER A 208 8.63 -0.73 -11.51
C SER A 208 7.19 -0.84 -11.97
N GLY A 209 6.52 0.29 -12.10
CA GLY A 209 5.14 0.40 -12.50
C GLY A 209 4.83 1.78 -13.09
N VAL A 210 3.56 2.15 -13.07
CA VAL A 210 3.08 3.45 -13.54
C VAL A 210 2.13 4.08 -12.53
N VAL A 211 2.11 5.40 -12.49
CA VAL A 211 1.12 6.18 -11.74
C VAL A 211 -0.26 5.91 -12.35
N SER A 212 -1.19 5.39 -11.54
CA SER A 212 -2.50 4.96 -12.01
C SER A 212 -3.60 6.02 -11.90
N SER A 213 -3.46 7.02 -11.03
CA SER A 213 -4.48 8.05 -10.75
C SER A 213 -3.87 9.33 -10.22
#